data_AF-A0AAN7C0G6-F1
#
_entry.id   AF-A0AAN7C0G6-F1
#
_cell.length_a   1.000
_cell.length_b   1.000
_cell.length_c   1.000
_cell.angle_alpha   90.00
_cell.angle_beta   90.00
_cell.angle_gamma   90.00
#
_symmetry.space_group_name_H-M   'P 1'
#
loop_
_entity.id
_entity.type
_entity.pdbx_description
1 polymer ?
#
loop_
_entity_poly.entity_id
_entity_poly.type
_entity_poly.pdbx_seq_one_letter_code
_entity_poly.pdbx_strand_id
1 'polypeptide(L)'
;MDQSGQPPIALSKPSRILIACGRCKAHKHRCDGGKPKCGNCAVRGAECDYAAVRRTRGPGKKNKKGAGTVAAANPPSGLPEPPRMPWSLPGGQPTEPTTASNSPPKTRTNAPSNWIPISADSLLSSVYEHRTTVARQIDEVIAGRRKYTPLLPRHIASRLIQNSFDAIMADYPLLDLHSFVTLVDEQYAACSTESDPADNPARWALVNAVFALALRFKIAPAAQDELAMYPRAFYRNAAAVLPELVLQDSSLLSIQALLAMAMFAQATFSDNSPSSVVMLVSNASRQVELLLQRARQGPLVLDATEEAQFRRVYGIASALEARAAQRYRVRPLLQAGGG
;
A
#
# COMPACT_ATOMS: atom_id res chain seq x y z
N MET A 1 63.46 9.20 3.87
CA MET A 1 63.36 9.41 2.42
C MET A 1 62.53 8.27 1.85
N ASP A 2 61.35 8.42 1.28
CA ASP A 2 60.19 9.26 1.53
C ASP A 2 59.07 8.65 0.65
N GLN A 3 57.83 8.78 1.11
CA GLN A 3 56.56 8.69 0.37
C GLN A 3 56.05 7.35 -0.23
N SER A 4 55.01 6.88 0.46
CA SER A 4 53.81 6.21 -0.01
C SER A 4 53.25 6.76 -1.34
N GLY A 5 53.17 5.91 -2.36
CA GLY A 5 52.51 6.20 -3.64
C GLY A 5 51.01 5.86 -3.61
N GLN A 6 50.17 6.86 -3.36
CA GLN A 6 48.71 6.80 -3.50
C GLN A 6 48.32 6.73 -4.99
N PRO A 7 47.32 5.91 -5.40
CA PRO A 7 46.84 5.92 -6.78
C PRO A 7 46.13 7.25 -7.08
N PRO A 8 46.14 7.71 -8.36
CA PRO A 8 45.71 9.05 -8.72
C PRO A 8 44.20 9.20 -8.49
N ILE A 9 43.83 10.22 -7.71
CA ILE A 9 42.44 10.63 -7.51
C ILE A 9 41.90 11.03 -8.88
N ALA A 10 41.01 10.19 -9.42
CA ALA A 10 40.27 10.50 -10.63
C ALA A 10 39.46 11.78 -10.38
N LEU A 11 39.91 12.89 -10.98
CA LEU A 11 39.17 14.15 -11.05
C LEU A 11 37.81 13.87 -11.71
N SER A 12 36.80 13.73 -10.87
CA SER A 12 35.42 13.52 -11.30
C SER A 12 35.00 14.72 -12.15
N LYS A 13 34.56 14.43 -13.37
CA LYS A 13 33.99 15.42 -14.29
C LYS A 13 32.96 16.27 -13.52
N PRO A 14 32.96 17.60 -13.66
CA PRO A 14 32.06 18.46 -12.89
C PRO A 14 30.63 18.06 -13.21
N SER A 15 29.92 17.55 -12.20
CA SER A 15 28.50 17.23 -12.31
C SER A 15 27.79 18.51 -12.77
N ARG A 16 27.01 18.42 -13.86
CA ARG A 16 26.26 19.57 -14.37
C ARG A 16 25.38 20.08 -13.24
N ILE A 17 25.74 21.26 -12.71
CA ILE A 17 25.10 21.80 -11.54
C ILE A 17 23.64 22.09 -11.86
N LEU A 18 22.76 21.35 -11.19
CA LEU A 18 21.35 21.40 -11.49
C LEU A 18 20.77 22.75 -10.99
N ILE A 19 21.34 23.34 -9.93
CA ILE A 19 20.87 24.60 -9.30
C ILE A 19 22.08 25.51 -9.03
N ALA A 20 22.09 26.71 -9.61
CA ALA A 20 23.05 27.76 -9.25
C ALA A 20 22.67 28.41 -7.89
N CYS A 21 23.65 28.83 -7.09
CA CYS A 21 23.38 29.54 -5.84
C CYS A 21 22.61 30.85 -6.08
N GLY A 22 21.90 31.33 -5.07
CA GLY A 22 21.02 32.51 -5.16
C GLY A 22 21.73 33.75 -5.69
N ARG A 23 22.97 33.98 -5.26
CA ARG A 23 23.76 35.14 -5.69
C ARG A 23 24.21 35.06 -7.15
N CYS A 24 24.73 33.90 -7.58
CA CYS A 24 25.10 33.70 -8.98
C CYS A 24 23.87 33.79 -9.90
N LYS A 25 22.69 33.35 -9.42
CA LYS A 25 21.42 33.49 -10.14
C LYS A 25 20.97 34.95 -10.26
N ALA A 26 21.08 35.74 -9.18
CA ALA A 26 20.73 37.16 -9.18
C ALA A 26 21.63 37.99 -10.11
N HIS A 27 22.94 37.73 -10.11
CA HIS A 27 23.91 38.45 -10.94
C HIS A 27 24.17 37.80 -12.31
N LYS A 28 23.46 36.71 -12.64
CA LYS A 28 23.59 35.97 -13.90
C LYS A 28 25.02 35.52 -14.24
N HIS A 29 25.80 35.19 -13.22
CA HIS A 29 27.14 34.61 -13.40
C HIS A 29 27.08 33.08 -13.38
N ARG A 30 28.06 32.44 -14.02
CA ARG A 30 28.19 30.98 -14.00
C ARG A 30 28.55 30.53 -12.59
N CYS A 31 27.75 29.61 -12.03
CA CYS A 31 28.02 28.97 -10.76
C CYS A 31 28.69 27.62 -11.02
N ASP A 32 29.71 27.30 -10.24
CA ASP A 32 30.48 26.05 -10.29
C ASP A 32 29.91 24.98 -9.33
N GLY A 33 28.94 25.32 -8.48
CA GLY A 33 28.22 24.36 -7.63
C GLY A 33 28.99 23.86 -6.41
N GLY A 34 30.17 24.42 -6.11
CA GLY A 34 30.92 24.09 -4.90
C GLY A 34 30.08 24.25 -3.63
N LYS A 35 30.20 23.30 -2.70
CA LYS A 35 29.61 23.32 -1.36
C LYS A 35 30.76 23.29 -0.33
N PRO A 36 30.73 24.10 0.75
CA PRO A 36 29.62 24.92 1.23
C PRO A 36 29.43 26.24 0.47
N LYS A 37 30.44 26.74 -0.24
CA LYS A 37 30.34 27.94 -1.10
C LYS A 37 30.84 27.62 -2.51
N CYS A 38 30.20 28.22 -3.53
CA CYS A 38 30.69 28.16 -4.90
C CYS A 38 31.98 29.00 -5.04
N GLY A 39 32.91 28.63 -5.91
CA GLY A 39 34.19 29.30 -6.09
C GLY A 39 34.05 30.79 -6.39
N ASN A 40 33.04 31.18 -7.17
CA ASN A 40 32.78 32.60 -7.46
C ASN A 40 32.32 33.41 -6.24
N CYS A 41 31.58 32.78 -5.32
CA CYS A 41 31.19 33.40 -4.05
C CYS A 41 32.34 33.36 -3.03
N ALA A 42 33.20 32.33 -3.06
CA ALA A 42 34.35 32.21 -2.19
C ALA A 42 35.38 33.33 -2.45
N VAL A 43 35.74 33.57 -3.71
CA VAL A 43 36.69 34.64 -4.10
C VAL A 43 36.18 36.02 -3.71
N ARG A 44 34.86 36.23 -3.78
CA ARG A 44 34.22 37.53 -3.48
C ARG A 44 33.86 37.71 -2.00
N GLY A 45 34.20 36.74 -1.13
CA GLY A 45 33.85 36.77 0.29
C GLY A 45 32.34 36.85 0.55
N ALA A 46 31.51 36.48 -0.41
CA ALA A 46 30.07 36.67 -0.35
C ALA A 46 29.35 35.48 0.29
N GLU A 47 28.17 35.73 0.84
CA GLU A 47 27.26 34.69 1.29
C GLU A 47 26.74 33.87 0.10
N CYS A 48 26.80 32.55 0.21
CA CYS A 48 26.50 31.61 -0.87
C CYS A 48 25.42 30.63 -0.40
N ASP A 49 24.17 30.98 -0.66
CA ASP A 49 23.03 30.13 -0.32
C ASP A 49 22.49 29.41 -1.56
N TYR A 50 22.18 28.12 -1.42
CA TYR A 50 21.56 27.31 -2.47
C TYR A 50 20.11 27.02 -2.08
N ALA A 51 19.17 27.38 -2.94
CA ALA A 51 17.76 27.08 -2.69
C ALA A 51 17.54 25.56 -2.59
N ALA A 52 16.97 25.11 -1.47
CA ALA A 52 16.70 23.69 -1.20
C ALA A 52 15.69 23.04 -2.15
N VAL A 53 14.88 23.83 -2.87
CA VAL A 53 13.79 23.34 -3.73
C VAL A 53 13.81 24.04 -5.09
N ARG A 54 13.66 23.25 -6.17
CA ARG A 54 13.45 23.78 -7.53
C ARG A 54 12.06 24.39 -7.63
N ARG A 55 11.99 25.72 -7.75
CA ARG A 55 10.75 26.41 -8.12
C ARG A 55 10.56 26.36 -9.64
N THR A 56 9.58 25.60 -10.11
CA THR A 56 9.05 25.70 -11.48
C THR A 56 8.14 26.93 -11.59
N ARG A 57 8.14 27.60 -12.77
CA ARG A 57 7.31 28.79 -13.00
C ARG A 57 5.82 28.41 -12.97
N GLY A 58 5.06 29.01 -12.06
CA GLY A 58 3.61 28.86 -11.99
C GLY A 58 2.86 29.73 -13.03
N PRO A 59 1.55 29.51 -13.22
CA PRO A 59 0.72 30.21 -14.21
C PRO A 59 0.42 31.66 -13.79
N GLY A 60 0.38 32.58 -14.77
CA GLY A 60 0.27 34.02 -14.55
C GLY A 60 -1.08 34.51 -14.00
N LYS A 61 -1.03 35.52 -13.12
CA LYS A 61 -2.16 36.21 -12.46
C LYS A 61 -3.04 36.98 -13.45
N LYS A 62 -4.37 36.88 -13.31
CA LYS A 62 -5.35 37.90 -13.76
C LYS A 62 -6.15 38.45 -12.57
N ASN A 63 -6.68 39.66 -12.78
CA ASN A 63 -6.86 40.74 -11.81
C ASN A 63 -8.28 40.83 -11.18
N LYS A 64 -8.37 41.48 -10.02
CA LYS A 64 -9.59 41.75 -9.20
C LYS A 64 -10.54 42.80 -9.82
N LYS A 65 -11.84 42.70 -9.46
CA LYS A 65 -12.89 43.75 -9.19
C LYS A 65 -14.21 42.97 -8.91
N GLY A 66 -15.15 43.27 -8.01
CA GLY A 66 -15.44 44.33 -7.05
C GLY A 66 -16.98 44.36 -6.80
N ALA A 67 -17.43 44.64 -5.56
CA ALA A 67 -18.82 44.87 -5.07
C ALA A 67 -19.78 43.66 -5.01
N GLY A 68 -20.59 43.38 -3.97
CA GLY A 68 -20.95 44.05 -2.71
C GLY A 68 -22.48 44.20 -2.60
N THR A 69 -23.15 43.54 -1.64
CA THR A 69 -24.32 44.04 -0.85
C THR A 69 -24.96 42.98 0.12
N VAL A 70 -25.17 43.45 1.36
CA VAL A 70 -26.14 43.15 2.45
C VAL A 70 -26.78 41.77 2.73
N ALA A 71 -26.43 41.26 3.91
CA ALA A 71 -27.25 40.88 5.08
C ALA A 71 -28.46 39.92 4.95
N ALA A 72 -28.34 38.77 5.62
CA ALA A 72 -29.38 38.22 6.50
C ALA A 72 -28.70 37.40 7.61
N ALA A 73 -28.90 37.80 8.86
CA ALA A 73 -28.43 37.09 10.04
C ALA A 73 -29.30 35.85 10.29
N ASN A 74 -28.66 34.69 10.48
CA ASN A 74 -29.26 33.51 11.08
C ASN A 74 -28.47 33.13 12.35
N PRO A 75 -29.13 32.56 13.38
CA PRO A 75 -28.55 32.32 14.70
C PRO A 75 -27.49 31.19 14.68
N PRO A 76 -26.58 31.13 15.68
CA PRO A 76 -25.47 30.19 15.67
C PRO A 76 -25.98 28.79 16.02
N SER A 77 -25.93 27.89 15.04
CA SER A 77 -26.07 26.45 15.25
C SER A 77 -25.05 25.79 14.33
N GLY A 78 -23.79 25.81 14.75
CA GLY A 78 -22.68 25.28 13.95
C GLY A 78 -21.57 24.80 14.87
N LEU A 79 -21.41 23.49 14.95
CA LEU A 79 -20.13 22.89 15.32
C LEU A 79 -19.01 23.47 14.44
N PRO A 80 -17.77 23.60 14.95
CA PRO A 80 -16.67 24.17 14.17
C PRO A 80 -16.50 23.42 12.85
N GLU A 81 -16.50 24.19 11.76
CA GLU A 81 -16.25 23.71 10.41
C GLU A 81 -14.88 22.99 10.38
N PRO A 82 -14.78 21.78 9.79
CA PRO A 82 -13.55 21.00 9.86
C PRO A 82 -12.41 21.72 9.11
N PRO A 83 -11.20 21.76 9.67
CA PRO A 83 -10.07 22.44 9.06
C PRO A 83 -9.67 21.77 7.73
N ARG A 84 -9.38 22.60 6.72
CA ARG A 84 -8.88 22.17 5.40
C ARG A 84 -7.54 21.43 5.54
N MET A 85 -7.45 20.24 4.96
CA MET A 85 -6.26 19.38 4.91
C MET A 85 -5.08 20.04 4.17
N PRO A 86 -3.81 19.65 4.44
CA PRO A 86 -2.61 20.22 3.79
C PRO A 86 -2.52 19.94 2.29
N TRP A 87 -3.25 18.94 1.79
CA TRP A 87 -3.31 18.57 0.38
C TRP A 87 -4.75 18.17 0.02
N SER A 88 -5.20 18.64 -1.15
CA SER A 88 -6.53 18.31 -1.66
C SER A 88 -6.57 16.85 -2.08
N LEU A 89 -7.34 16.02 -1.38
CA LEU A 89 -7.78 14.74 -1.89
C LEU A 89 -8.51 15.01 -3.23
N PRO A 90 -8.18 14.32 -4.34
CA PRO A 90 -8.91 14.52 -5.57
C PRO A 90 -10.38 14.14 -5.34
N GLY A 91 -11.26 15.12 -5.53
CA GLY A 91 -12.68 14.88 -5.79
C GLY A 91 -12.79 14.19 -7.14
N GLY A 92 -12.55 12.89 -7.16
CA GLY A 92 -12.80 12.05 -8.33
C GLY A 92 -14.30 11.91 -8.48
N GLN A 93 -14.86 12.44 -9.57
CA GLN A 93 -16.18 12.05 -10.04
C GLN A 93 -16.20 10.51 -10.16
N PRO A 94 -17.22 9.83 -9.63
CA PRO A 94 -17.47 8.45 -9.98
C PRO A 94 -17.70 8.41 -11.49
N THR A 95 -16.80 7.77 -12.24
CA THR A 95 -17.22 7.18 -13.51
C THR A 95 -18.23 6.11 -13.13
N GLU A 96 -19.51 6.38 -13.36
CA GLU A 96 -20.60 5.42 -13.16
C GLU A 96 -20.21 4.07 -13.78
N PRO A 97 -20.12 2.98 -13.00
CA PRO A 97 -20.22 1.67 -13.60
C PRO A 97 -21.67 1.50 -14.02
N THR A 98 -21.88 1.44 -15.34
CA THR A 98 -23.13 1.07 -16.00
C THR A 98 -23.89 0.01 -15.19
N THR A 99 -25.09 0.37 -14.74
CA THR A 99 -26.17 -0.46 -14.18
C THR A 99 -25.89 -1.97 -14.09
N ALA A 100 -25.41 -2.42 -12.93
CA ALA A 100 -25.37 -3.84 -12.60
C ALA A 100 -26.76 -4.31 -12.12
N SER A 101 -27.45 -5.00 -13.01
CA SER A 101 -28.67 -5.76 -12.76
C SER A 101 -28.51 -6.76 -11.59
N ASN A 102 -29.50 -6.81 -10.71
CA ASN A 102 -29.66 -7.81 -9.66
C ASN A 102 -29.75 -9.21 -10.27
N SER A 103 -28.62 -9.88 -10.42
CA SER A 103 -28.52 -11.30 -10.76
C SER A 103 -27.59 -12.01 -9.76
N PRO A 104 -27.82 -13.30 -9.46
CA PRO A 104 -26.92 -14.10 -8.64
C PRO A 104 -25.49 -14.09 -9.24
N PRO A 105 -24.44 -14.33 -8.44
CA PRO A 105 -23.06 -14.07 -8.85
C PRO A 105 -22.73 -14.91 -10.09
N LYS A 106 -22.67 -14.24 -11.24
CA LYS A 106 -22.08 -14.82 -12.45
C LYS A 106 -20.61 -15.04 -12.14
N THR A 107 -20.19 -16.29 -12.22
CA THR A 107 -18.78 -16.69 -12.26
C THR A 107 -18.03 -15.74 -13.21
N ARG A 108 -17.00 -15.05 -12.70
CA ARG A 108 -16.15 -14.18 -13.54
C ARG A 108 -15.44 -15.04 -14.57
N THR A 109 -15.97 -15.07 -15.79
CA THR A 109 -15.41 -15.80 -16.93
C THR A 109 -14.42 -14.97 -17.76
N ASN A 110 -14.09 -13.74 -17.35
CA ASN A 110 -13.04 -12.95 -18.00
C ASN A 110 -11.68 -13.29 -17.40
N ALA A 111 -11.25 -14.52 -17.62
CA ALA A 111 -9.87 -14.89 -17.40
C ALA A 111 -9.04 -14.41 -18.62
N PRO A 112 -7.87 -13.77 -18.43
CA PRO A 112 -7.02 -13.38 -19.57
C PRO A 112 -6.68 -14.60 -20.43
N SER A 113 -6.40 -14.42 -21.72
CA SER A 113 -6.25 -15.52 -22.70
C SER A 113 -5.12 -16.52 -22.39
N ASN A 114 -4.28 -16.21 -21.41
CA ASN A 114 -3.20 -17.04 -20.86
C ASN A 114 -3.52 -17.61 -19.45
N TRP A 115 -4.72 -17.43 -18.93
CA TRP A 115 -5.17 -18.04 -17.68
C TRP A 115 -5.46 -19.51 -17.93
N ILE A 116 -4.44 -20.32 -17.72
CA ILE A 116 -4.60 -21.76 -17.65
C ILE A 116 -4.93 -22.05 -16.18
N PRO A 117 -6.18 -22.44 -15.84
CA PRO A 117 -6.45 -23.01 -14.54
C PRO A 117 -5.54 -24.23 -14.44
N ILE A 118 -4.75 -24.25 -13.38
CA ILE A 118 -3.83 -25.36 -13.16
C ILE A 118 -4.74 -26.53 -12.86
N SER A 119 -4.89 -27.47 -13.79
CA SER A 119 -5.34 -28.81 -13.43
C SER A 119 -4.42 -29.27 -12.31
N ALA A 120 -4.98 -29.97 -11.32
CA ALA A 120 -4.33 -30.34 -10.06
C ALA A 120 -2.83 -30.72 -10.17
N ASP A 121 -2.41 -31.23 -11.32
CA ASP A 121 -1.09 -31.79 -11.57
C ASP A 121 0.03 -30.81 -12.01
N SER A 122 -0.22 -29.63 -12.62
CA SER A 122 0.85 -29.00 -13.44
C SER A 122 1.71 -27.90 -12.78
N LEU A 123 1.14 -26.91 -12.08
CA LEU A 123 1.94 -25.83 -11.45
C LEU A 123 2.23 -26.08 -9.97
N LEU A 124 1.60 -27.11 -9.42
CA LEU A 124 1.77 -27.53 -8.05
C LEU A 124 2.34 -28.94 -7.98
N SER A 125 2.83 -29.62 -9.03
CA SER A 125 3.40 -30.98 -8.84
C SER A 125 4.47 -31.04 -7.73
N SER A 126 5.37 -30.04 -7.65
CA SER A 126 6.33 -29.94 -6.53
C SER A 126 5.72 -29.47 -5.20
N VAL A 127 4.59 -28.76 -5.23
CA VAL A 127 3.80 -28.37 -4.04
C VAL A 127 2.85 -29.51 -3.59
N TYR A 128 2.48 -30.40 -4.51
CA TYR A 128 1.68 -31.62 -4.35
C TYR A 128 2.53 -32.71 -3.73
N GLU A 129 3.79 -32.82 -4.15
CA GLU A 129 4.78 -33.68 -3.49
C GLU A 129 5.06 -33.19 -2.05
N HIS A 130 4.93 -31.88 -1.80
CA HIS A 130 4.93 -31.28 -0.46
C HIS A 130 3.53 -31.25 0.20
N ARG A 131 2.47 -31.73 -0.45
CA ARG A 131 1.09 -31.61 0.05
C ARG A 131 0.89 -32.37 1.34
N THR A 132 1.49 -33.55 1.46
CA THR A 132 1.43 -34.33 2.71
C THR A 132 2.14 -33.61 3.85
N THR A 133 3.30 -33.00 3.58
CA THR A 133 4.05 -32.22 4.56
C THR A 133 3.30 -30.95 4.97
N VAL A 134 2.78 -30.18 4.02
CA VAL A 134 2.02 -28.96 4.29
C VAL A 134 0.69 -29.28 4.98
N ALA A 135 -0.04 -30.30 4.52
CA ALA A 135 -1.28 -30.76 5.18
C ALA A 135 -1.01 -31.17 6.62
N ARG A 136 0.04 -31.96 6.87
CA ARG A 136 0.47 -32.35 8.22
C ARG A 136 0.81 -31.14 9.09
N GLN A 137 1.51 -30.14 8.54
CA GLN A 137 1.82 -28.90 9.26
C GLN A 137 0.56 -28.09 9.58
N ILE A 138 -0.40 -28.02 8.65
CA ILE A 138 -1.71 -27.39 8.87
C ILE A 138 -2.47 -28.13 9.97
N ASP A 139 -2.48 -29.47 9.95
CA ASP A 139 -3.11 -30.29 10.98
C ASP A 139 -2.47 -30.09 12.36
N GLU A 140 -1.16 -29.91 12.42
CA GLU A 140 -0.46 -29.54 13.68
C GLU A 140 -0.93 -28.19 14.22
N VAL A 141 -1.20 -27.21 13.35
CA VAL A 141 -1.74 -25.90 13.77
C VAL A 141 -3.19 -26.03 14.22
N ILE A 142 -4.01 -26.81 13.50
CA ILE A 142 -5.40 -27.08 13.86
C ILE A 142 -5.47 -27.78 15.22
N ALA A 143 -4.57 -28.73 15.46
CA ALA A 143 -4.45 -29.46 16.73
C ALA A 143 -3.79 -28.63 17.86
N GLY A 144 -3.40 -27.37 17.60
CA GLY A 144 -2.76 -26.51 18.59
C GLY A 144 -1.31 -26.89 18.96
N ARG A 145 -0.70 -27.82 18.22
CA ARG A 145 0.71 -28.23 18.41
C ARG A 145 1.69 -27.24 17.79
N ARG A 146 1.23 -26.40 16.87
CA ARG A 146 1.97 -25.27 16.31
C ARG A 146 1.10 -24.01 16.33
N LYS A 147 1.73 -22.85 16.51
CA LYS A 147 1.03 -21.56 16.50
C LYS A 147 0.69 -21.10 15.08
N TYR A 148 1.60 -21.31 14.13
CA TYR A 148 1.48 -20.83 12.76
C TYR A 148 1.81 -21.93 11.75
N THR A 149 1.17 -21.83 10.59
CA THR A 149 1.52 -22.63 9.41
C THR A 149 2.83 -22.07 8.85
N PRO A 150 3.84 -22.89 8.53
CA PRO A 150 5.07 -22.39 7.91
C PRO A 150 4.79 -21.68 6.58
N LEU A 151 5.60 -20.67 6.26
CA LEU A 151 5.58 -20.06 4.93
C LEU A 151 5.92 -21.09 3.85
N LEU A 152 5.44 -20.85 2.63
CA LEU A 152 5.83 -21.67 1.49
C LEU A 152 7.35 -21.61 1.30
N PRO A 153 8.01 -22.64 0.74
CA PRO A 153 9.41 -22.52 0.34
C PRO A 153 9.60 -21.35 -0.64
N ARG A 154 10.68 -20.57 -0.47
CA ARG A 154 10.89 -19.30 -1.21
C ARG A 154 10.71 -19.42 -2.72
N HIS A 155 11.26 -20.46 -3.34
CA HIS A 155 11.12 -20.69 -4.78
C HIS A 155 9.67 -20.94 -5.23
N ILE A 156 8.86 -21.59 -4.39
CA ILE A 156 7.42 -21.83 -4.62
C ILE A 156 6.65 -20.51 -4.48
N ALA A 157 6.92 -19.77 -3.40
CA ALA A 157 6.32 -18.46 -3.17
C ALA A 157 6.58 -17.49 -4.33
N SER A 158 7.83 -17.35 -4.76
CA SER A 158 8.20 -16.47 -5.89
C SER A 158 7.44 -16.83 -7.16
N ARG A 159 7.38 -18.12 -7.52
CA ARG A 159 6.66 -18.58 -8.71
C ARG A 159 5.15 -18.38 -8.60
N LEU A 160 4.57 -18.65 -7.44
CA LEU A 160 3.15 -18.43 -7.18
C LEU A 160 2.80 -16.96 -7.40
N ILE A 161 3.55 -16.05 -6.76
CA ILE A 161 3.33 -14.61 -6.82
C ILE A 161 3.47 -14.08 -8.25
N GLN A 162 4.59 -14.36 -8.93
CA GLN A 162 4.83 -13.91 -10.31
C GLN A 162 3.70 -14.29 -11.27
N ASN A 163 3.07 -15.45 -11.06
CA ASN A 163 2.04 -15.97 -11.95
C ASN A 163 0.61 -15.56 -11.58
N SER A 164 0.39 -14.89 -10.44
CA SER A 164 -0.95 -14.51 -9.98
C SER A 164 -1.11 -13.05 -9.60
N PHE A 165 -0.02 -12.31 -9.37
CA PHE A 165 -0.07 -10.99 -8.72
C PHE A 165 -0.95 -9.98 -9.46
N ASP A 166 -0.75 -9.82 -10.77
CA ASP A 166 -1.54 -8.89 -11.58
C ASP A 166 -3.04 -9.21 -11.53
N ALA A 167 -3.39 -10.49 -11.51
CA ALA A 167 -4.78 -10.91 -11.46
C ALA A 167 -5.43 -10.71 -10.09
N ILE A 168 -4.69 -10.97 -8.99
CA ILE A 168 -5.22 -10.75 -7.62
C ILE A 168 -5.31 -9.26 -7.27
N MET A 169 -4.47 -8.41 -7.87
CA MET A 169 -4.45 -6.96 -7.66
C MET A 169 -5.25 -6.18 -8.71
N ALA A 170 -5.88 -6.85 -9.68
CA ALA A 170 -6.57 -6.21 -10.82
C ALA A 170 -7.70 -5.27 -10.39
N ASP A 171 -8.54 -5.70 -9.44
CA ASP A 171 -9.68 -4.89 -8.97
C ASP A 171 -9.26 -3.81 -7.97
N TYR A 172 -8.24 -4.12 -7.17
CA TYR A 172 -7.76 -3.27 -6.09
C TYR A 172 -6.22 -3.32 -6.09
N PRO A 173 -5.54 -2.39 -6.78
CA PRO A 173 -4.09 -2.36 -6.88
C PRO A 173 -3.47 -1.88 -5.56
N LEU A 174 -3.55 -2.72 -4.54
CA LEU A 174 -3.18 -2.41 -3.16
C LEU A 174 -1.66 -2.30 -2.99
N LEU A 175 -0.92 -3.04 -3.81
CA LEU A 175 0.52 -3.25 -3.74
C LEU A 175 1.13 -3.21 -5.15
N ASP A 176 2.39 -2.78 -5.22
CA ASP A 176 3.24 -3.01 -6.38
C ASP A 176 3.98 -4.35 -6.24
N LEU A 177 4.22 -5.04 -7.35
CA LEU A 177 4.87 -6.35 -7.35
C LEU A 177 6.29 -6.28 -6.77
N HIS A 178 7.07 -5.27 -7.16
CA HIS A 178 8.43 -5.12 -6.67
C HIS A 178 8.46 -4.85 -5.16
N SER A 179 7.62 -3.92 -4.70
CA SER A 179 7.47 -3.64 -3.27
C SER A 179 7.05 -4.87 -2.47
N PHE A 180 6.12 -5.67 -3.00
CA PHE A 180 5.65 -6.88 -2.32
C PHE A 180 6.72 -7.97 -2.27
N VAL A 181 7.47 -8.19 -3.36
CA VAL A 181 8.58 -9.16 -3.38
C VAL A 181 9.65 -8.79 -2.34
N THR A 182 9.97 -7.50 -2.20
CA THR A 182 10.89 -7.03 -1.14
C THR A 182 10.39 -7.38 0.26
N LEU A 183 9.09 -7.18 0.54
CA LEU A 183 8.50 -7.56 1.83
C LEU A 183 8.55 -9.07 2.08
N VAL A 184 8.39 -9.89 1.03
CA VAL A 184 8.51 -11.34 1.13
C VAL A 184 9.95 -11.73 1.47
N ASP A 185 10.93 -11.15 0.78
CA ASP A 185 12.35 -11.42 1.02
C ASP A 185 12.79 -10.98 2.42
N GLU A 186 12.36 -9.81 2.88
CA GLU A 186 12.57 -9.34 4.24
C GLU A 186 11.94 -10.28 5.29
N GLN A 187 10.74 -10.81 5.03
CA GLN A 187 10.11 -11.76 5.94
C GLN A 187 10.91 -13.06 6.04
N TYR A 188 11.35 -13.63 4.92
CA TYR A 188 12.21 -14.82 4.95
C TYR A 188 13.54 -14.57 5.65
N ALA A 189 14.11 -13.36 5.50
CA ALA A 189 15.36 -12.99 6.16
C ALA A 189 15.19 -12.81 7.68
N ALA A 190 14.04 -12.30 8.13
CA ALA A 190 13.75 -12.05 9.55
C ALA A 190 13.31 -13.31 10.30
N CYS A 191 12.69 -14.27 9.61
CA CYS A 191 12.26 -15.54 10.20
C CYS A 191 13.47 -16.40 10.62
N SER A 192 13.66 -16.58 11.93
CA SER A 192 14.58 -17.60 12.47
C SER A 192 14.09 -19.03 12.19
N THR A 193 12.77 -19.18 12.09
CA THR A 193 12.07 -20.36 11.58
C THR A 193 10.93 -19.90 10.68
N GLU A 194 10.55 -20.67 9.66
CA GLU A 194 9.48 -20.32 8.70
C GLU A 194 8.08 -20.13 9.33
N SER A 195 7.95 -20.23 10.66
CA SER A 195 6.70 -20.23 11.43
C SER A 195 6.60 -19.11 12.47
N ASP A 196 7.30 -17.98 12.24
CA ASP A 196 7.33 -16.85 13.18
C ASP A 196 6.98 -15.53 12.47
N PRO A 197 6.04 -14.71 13.00
CA PRO A 197 5.83 -13.34 12.52
C PRO A 197 7.08 -12.45 12.54
N ALA A 198 8.12 -12.85 13.27
CA ALA A 198 9.35 -12.10 13.48
C ALA A 198 9.04 -10.73 14.12
N ASP A 199 9.72 -9.67 13.70
CA ASP A 199 9.65 -8.32 14.28
C ASP A 199 8.50 -7.46 13.75
N ASN A 200 7.80 -7.88 12.70
CA ASN A 200 6.80 -7.06 12.03
C ASN A 200 5.49 -7.82 11.73
N PRO A 201 4.47 -7.71 12.61
CA PRO A 201 3.21 -8.43 12.45
C PRO A 201 2.41 -7.96 11.23
N ALA A 202 2.53 -6.69 10.83
CA ALA A 202 1.87 -6.17 9.63
C ALA A 202 2.47 -6.78 8.34
N ARG A 203 3.80 -6.91 8.27
CA ARG A 203 4.48 -7.62 7.16
C ARG A 203 4.07 -9.08 7.10
N TRP A 204 4.09 -9.76 8.26
CA TRP A 204 3.65 -11.15 8.37
C TRP A 204 2.20 -11.34 7.88
N ALA A 205 1.27 -10.51 8.36
CA ALA A 205 -0.13 -10.58 7.98
C ALA A 205 -0.33 -10.32 6.48
N LEU A 206 0.35 -9.32 5.93
CA LEU A 206 0.25 -8.98 4.51
C LEU A 206 0.78 -10.11 3.62
N VAL A 207 1.96 -10.66 3.91
CA VAL A 207 2.56 -11.76 3.14
C VAL A 207 1.62 -12.97 3.14
N ASN A 208 1.12 -13.37 4.31
CA ASN A 208 0.21 -14.50 4.44
C ASN A 208 -1.14 -14.27 3.74
N ALA A 209 -1.71 -13.07 3.84
CA ALA A 209 -2.97 -12.73 3.16
C ALA A 209 -2.82 -12.77 1.63
N VAL A 210 -1.71 -12.27 1.09
CA VAL A 210 -1.44 -12.30 -0.36
C VAL A 210 -1.15 -13.72 -0.83
N PHE A 211 -0.46 -14.57 -0.05
CA PHE A 211 -0.29 -15.99 -0.37
C PHE A 211 -1.64 -16.71 -0.40
N ALA A 212 -2.54 -16.42 0.54
CA ALA A 212 -3.88 -16.97 0.57
C ALA A 212 -4.68 -16.58 -0.69
N LEU A 213 -4.61 -15.31 -1.10
CA LEU A 213 -5.23 -14.81 -2.34
C LEU A 213 -4.68 -15.51 -3.59
N ALA A 214 -3.34 -15.62 -3.68
CA ALA A 214 -2.66 -16.23 -4.81
C ALA A 214 -2.99 -17.73 -4.95
N LEU A 215 -2.95 -18.48 -3.84
CA LEU A 215 -3.33 -19.90 -3.82
C LEU A 215 -4.79 -20.06 -4.27
N ARG A 216 -5.71 -19.27 -3.71
CA ARG A 216 -7.12 -19.32 -4.10
C ARG A 216 -7.32 -19.03 -5.58
N PHE A 217 -6.62 -18.05 -6.14
CA PHE A 217 -6.70 -17.71 -7.56
C PHE A 217 -6.23 -18.86 -8.47
N LYS A 218 -5.25 -19.63 -8.01
CA LYS A 218 -4.67 -20.76 -8.75
C LYS A 218 -5.46 -22.06 -8.61
N ILE A 219 -6.29 -22.21 -7.58
CA ILE A 219 -7.14 -23.39 -7.40
C ILE A 219 -8.29 -23.37 -8.41
N ALA A 220 -8.40 -24.45 -9.20
CA ALA A 220 -9.49 -24.63 -10.15
C ALA A 220 -10.86 -24.62 -9.44
N PRO A 221 -11.92 -24.05 -10.05
CA PRO A 221 -13.26 -23.99 -9.44
C PRO A 221 -13.76 -25.34 -8.89
N ALA A 222 -13.52 -26.43 -9.62
CA ALA A 222 -13.93 -27.79 -9.23
C ALA A 222 -13.20 -28.34 -7.99
N ALA A 223 -12.04 -27.79 -7.63
CA ALA A 223 -11.21 -28.23 -6.51
C ALA A 223 -11.22 -27.24 -5.32
N GLN A 224 -12.06 -26.19 -5.36
CA GLN A 224 -12.07 -25.15 -4.33
C GLN A 224 -12.43 -25.68 -2.95
N ASP A 225 -13.38 -26.62 -2.87
CA ASP A 225 -13.81 -27.20 -1.59
C ASP A 225 -12.77 -28.17 -1.02
N GLU A 226 -12.22 -29.06 -1.85
CA GLU A 226 -11.19 -30.02 -1.47
C GLU A 226 -9.91 -29.32 -0.97
N LEU A 227 -9.49 -28.26 -1.65
CA LEU A 227 -8.26 -27.52 -1.36
C LEU A 227 -8.49 -26.29 -0.50
N ALA A 228 -9.70 -26.08 0.04
CA ALA A 228 -10.03 -24.88 0.81
C ALA A 228 -9.10 -24.67 2.03
N MET A 229 -8.58 -25.75 2.60
CA MET A 229 -7.73 -25.70 3.80
C MET A 229 -6.41 -24.94 3.58
N TYR A 230 -5.79 -25.04 2.39
CA TYR A 230 -4.47 -24.46 2.12
C TYR A 230 -4.49 -22.92 2.16
N PRO A 231 -5.29 -22.21 1.35
CA PRO A 231 -5.37 -20.76 1.45
C PRO A 231 -5.92 -20.30 2.82
N ARG A 232 -6.83 -21.06 3.43
CA ARG A 232 -7.33 -20.76 4.79
C ARG A 232 -6.25 -20.84 5.85
N ALA A 233 -5.26 -21.72 5.72
CA ALA A 233 -4.15 -21.83 6.66
C ALA A 233 -3.29 -20.56 6.69
N PHE A 234 -2.95 -20.00 5.53
CA PHE A 234 -2.25 -18.73 5.44
C PHE A 234 -3.12 -17.56 5.92
N TYR A 235 -4.42 -17.55 5.60
CA TYR A 235 -5.33 -16.56 6.18
C TYR A 235 -5.39 -16.64 7.71
N ARG A 236 -5.36 -17.83 8.31
CA ARG A 236 -5.29 -18.02 9.77
C ARG A 236 -4.02 -17.44 10.38
N ASN A 237 -2.88 -17.55 9.71
CA ASN A 237 -1.64 -16.91 10.16
C ASN A 237 -1.79 -15.39 10.23
N ALA A 238 -2.40 -14.77 9.23
CA ALA A 238 -2.66 -13.33 9.23
C ALA A 238 -3.70 -12.94 10.30
N ALA A 239 -4.78 -13.72 10.44
CA ALA A 239 -5.80 -13.48 11.45
C ALA A 239 -5.27 -13.63 12.89
N ALA A 240 -4.28 -14.50 13.11
CA ALA A 240 -3.71 -14.73 14.43
C ALA A 240 -2.92 -13.53 14.99
N VAL A 241 -2.44 -12.62 14.12
CA VAL A 241 -1.79 -11.37 14.54
C VAL A 241 -2.72 -10.16 14.47
N LEU A 242 -4.00 -10.35 14.11
CA LEU A 242 -4.97 -9.26 14.03
C LEU A 242 -5.05 -8.39 15.31
N PRO A 243 -5.01 -8.94 16.54
CA PRO A 243 -4.99 -8.12 17.75
C PRO A 243 -3.80 -7.14 17.78
N GLU A 244 -2.62 -7.59 17.34
CA GLU A 244 -1.42 -6.75 17.28
C GLU A 244 -1.57 -5.65 16.23
N LEU A 245 -2.13 -5.97 15.05
CA LEU A 245 -2.40 -4.98 13.99
C LEU A 245 -3.36 -3.88 14.44
N VAL A 246 -4.35 -4.22 15.28
CA VAL A 246 -5.39 -3.28 15.74
C VAL A 246 -4.90 -2.43 16.91
N LEU A 247 -4.07 -2.99 17.79
CA LEU A 247 -3.61 -2.33 19.02
C LEU A 247 -2.33 -1.52 18.85
N GLN A 248 -1.50 -1.82 17.84
CA GLN A 248 -0.26 -1.08 17.56
C GLN A 248 -0.50 0.24 16.80
N ASP A 249 0.57 1.02 16.65
CA ASP A 249 0.56 2.24 15.85
C ASP A 249 0.08 1.98 14.41
N SER A 250 -0.90 2.75 13.97
CA SER A 250 -1.38 2.73 12.59
C SER A 250 -0.23 2.99 11.62
N SER A 251 -0.12 2.12 10.60
CA SER A 251 0.86 2.24 9.53
C SER A 251 0.21 1.95 8.18
N LEU A 252 0.86 2.37 7.09
CA LEU A 252 0.37 2.03 5.75
C LEU A 252 0.36 0.51 5.52
N LEU A 253 1.38 -0.19 6.06
CA LEU A 253 1.52 -1.63 5.94
C LEU A 253 0.40 -2.38 6.68
N SER A 254 0.02 -1.93 7.88
CA SER A 254 -1.10 -2.54 8.64
C SER A 254 -2.44 -2.32 7.93
N ILE A 255 -2.67 -1.14 7.34
CA ILE A 255 -3.85 -0.88 6.51
C ILE A 255 -3.88 -1.82 5.31
N GLN A 256 -2.76 -1.96 4.59
CA GLN A 256 -2.66 -2.88 3.46
C GLN A 256 -2.89 -4.34 3.90
N ALA A 257 -2.35 -4.77 5.04
CA ALA A 257 -2.59 -6.10 5.58
C ALA A 257 -4.08 -6.36 5.84
N LEU A 258 -4.76 -5.44 6.52
CA LEU A 258 -6.19 -5.53 6.83
C LEU A 258 -7.05 -5.56 5.55
N LEU A 259 -6.72 -4.75 4.54
CA LEU A 259 -7.43 -4.74 3.27
C LEU A 259 -7.20 -6.03 2.47
N ALA A 260 -5.97 -6.57 2.43
CA ALA A 260 -5.68 -7.85 1.81
C ALA A 260 -6.43 -9.01 2.49
N MET A 261 -6.49 -9.01 3.82
CA MET A 261 -7.31 -9.95 4.59
C MET A 261 -8.80 -9.81 4.25
N ALA A 262 -9.32 -8.58 4.12
CA ALA A 262 -10.70 -8.33 3.73
C ALA A 262 -11.01 -8.80 2.31
N MET A 263 -10.08 -8.63 1.36
CA MET A 263 -10.19 -9.14 -0.01
C MET A 263 -10.31 -10.67 -0.02
N PHE A 264 -9.53 -11.37 0.82
CA PHE A 264 -9.64 -12.82 0.96
C PHE A 264 -10.99 -13.24 1.57
N ALA A 265 -11.37 -12.62 2.69
CA ALA A 265 -12.60 -12.93 3.41
C ALA A 265 -13.87 -12.74 2.53
N GLN A 266 -13.88 -11.70 1.68
CA GLN A 266 -14.97 -11.47 0.71
C GLN A 266 -15.16 -12.62 -0.26
N ALA A 267 -14.08 -13.31 -0.62
CA ALA A 267 -14.10 -14.37 -1.62
C ALA A 267 -14.44 -15.74 -1.02
N THR A 268 -14.23 -15.95 0.28
CA THR A 268 -14.44 -17.24 0.94
C THR A 268 -15.76 -17.38 1.69
N PHE A 269 -16.32 -16.28 2.20
CA PHE A 269 -17.52 -16.31 3.04
C PHE A 269 -18.71 -15.72 2.28
N SER A 270 -19.26 -16.49 1.33
CA SER A 270 -20.47 -16.07 0.62
C SER A 270 -21.70 -16.06 1.53
N ASP A 271 -21.81 -16.95 2.52
CA ASP A 271 -23.15 -17.29 3.01
C ASP A 271 -23.48 -17.21 4.51
N ASN A 272 -22.61 -16.94 5.51
CA ASN A 272 -23.14 -16.82 6.90
C ASN A 272 -22.33 -16.10 8.00
N SER A 273 -21.27 -15.34 7.68
CA SER A 273 -20.60 -14.50 8.71
C SER A 273 -20.17 -13.14 8.15
N PRO A 274 -21.12 -12.21 7.93
CA PRO A 274 -20.87 -10.87 7.38
C PRO A 274 -19.90 -10.00 8.21
N SER A 275 -19.61 -10.41 9.45
CA SER A 275 -18.81 -9.63 10.41
C SER A 275 -17.36 -9.45 9.99
N SER A 276 -16.67 -10.47 9.47
CA SER A 276 -15.21 -10.39 9.28
C SER A 276 -14.78 -9.35 8.25
N VAL A 277 -15.43 -9.31 7.09
CA VAL A 277 -15.15 -8.31 6.03
C VAL A 277 -15.40 -6.90 6.55
N VAL A 278 -16.57 -6.67 7.15
CA VAL A 278 -16.93 -5.36 7.70
C VAL A 278 -15.92 -4.93 8.76
N MET A 279 -15.57 -5.81 9.70
CA MET A 279 -14.64 -5.51 10.77
C MET A 279 -13.24 -5.18 10.23
N LEU A 280 -12.71 -5.97 9.30
CA LEU A 280 -11.39 -5.73 8.73
C LEU A 280 -11.33 -4.40 7.96
N VAL A 281 -12.33 -4.13 7.13
CA VAL A 281 -12.40 -2.87 6.38
C VAL A 281 -12.60 -1.67 7.33
N SER A 282 -13.47 -1.79 8.34
CA SER A 282 -13.69 -0.73 9.33
C SER A 282 -12.43 -0.41 10.13
N ASN A 283 -11.66 -1.43 10.51
CA ASN A 283 -10.38 -1.24 11.19
C ASN A 283 -9.36 -0.55 10.26
N ALA A 284 -9.28 -0.97 8.98
CA ALA A 284 -8.41 -0.32 7.99
C ALA A 284 -8.80 1.16 7.80
N SER A 285 -10.09 1.44 7.63
CA SER A 285 -10.63 2.79 7.50
C SER A 285 -10.36 3.66 8.73
N ARG A 286 -10.48 3.09 9.94
CA ARG A 286 -10.14 3.82 11.17
C ARG A 286 -8.65 4.11 11.28
N GLN A 287 -7.78 3.18 10.87
CA GLN A 287 -6.33 3.43 10.83
C GLN A 287 -5.96 4.52 9.81
N VAL A 288 -6.64 4.57 8.67
CA VAL A 288 -6.53 5.67 7.70
C VAL A 288 -6.88 7.01 8.36
N GLU A 289 -8.00 7.10 9.07
CA GLU A 289 -8.40 8.32 9.79
C GLU A 289 -7.37 8.77 10.83
N LEU A 290 -6.80 7.82 11.59
CA LEU A 290 -5.76 8.10 12.58
C LEU A 290 -4.49 8.65 11.94
N LEU A 291 -4.06 8.09 10.80
CA LEU A 291 -2.92 8.62 10.05
C LEU A 291 -3.19 10.02 9.50
N LEU A 292 -4.40 10.26 8.99
CA LEU A 292 -4.83 11.57 8.53
C LEU A 292 -4.86 12.59 9.67
N GLN A 293 -5.31 12.21 10.86
CA GLN A 293 -5.32 13.07 12.04
C GLN A 293 -3.90 13.42 12.48
N ARG A 294 -2.98 12.44 12.47
CA ARG A 294 -1.55 12.67 12.75
C ARG A 294 -0.95 13.66 11.76
N ALA A 295 -1.29 13.55 10.48
CA ALA A 295 -0.89 14.50 9.43
C ALA A 295 -1.44 15.93 9.59
N ARG A 296 -2.57 16.08 10.29
CA ARG A 296 -3.13 17.41 10.61
C ARG A 296 -2.42 18.07 11.79
N GLN A 297 -1.90 17.28 12.73
CA GLN A 297 -1.22 17.77 13.94
C GLN A 297 0.23 18.19 13.68
N GLY A 298 0.84 17.69 12.60
CA GLY A 298 2.15 18.13 12.12
C GLY A 298 2.41 17.57 10.72
N PRO A 299 3.27 18.21 9.91
CA PRO A 299 3.57 17.72 8.57
C PRO A 299 4.21 16.33 8.67
N LEU A 300 3.52 15.30 8.18
CA LEU A 300 4.18 14.03 7.87
C LEU A 300 5.18 14.33 6.75
N VAL A 301 6.46 14.08 7.00
CA VAL A 301 7.49 14.14 5.97
C VAL A 301 7.40 12.83 5.19
N LEU A 302 6.47 12.78 4.24
CA LEU A 302 6.38 11.68 3.27
C LEU A 302 7.09 12.09 2.00
N ASP A 303 7.77 11.13 1.37
CA ASP A 303 8.22 11.34 -0.01
C ASP A 303 7.04 11.25 -1.00
N ALA A 304 7.28 11.63 -2.26
CA ALA A 304 6.22 11.62 -3.28
C ALA A 304 5.69 10.20 -3.60
N THR A 305 6.49 9.16 -3.35
CA THR A 305 6.11 7.76 -3.59
C THR A 305 5.22 7.24 -2.47
N GLU A 306 5.56 7.52 -1.22
CA GLU A 306 4.76 7.21 -0.02
C GLU A 306 3.42 7.94 -0.07
N GLU A 307 3.40 9.20 -0.49
CA GLU A 307 2.16 9.98 -0.66
C GLU A 307 1.26 9.37 -1.74
N ALA A 308 1.83 9.00 -2.89
CA ALA A 308 1.08 8.36 -3.97
C ALA A 308 0.53 6.99 -3.55
N GLN A 309 1.32 6.21 -2.80
CA GLN A 309 0.89 4.92 -2.26
C GLN A 309 -0.24 5.11 -1.24
N PHE A 310 -0.09 6.04 -0.29
CA PHE A 310 -1.12 6.36 0.69
C PHE A 310 -2.43 6.78 0.02
N ARG A 311 -2.39 7.67 -0.98
CA ARG A 311 -3.57 8.11 -1.73
C ARG A 311 -4.28 6.96 -2.44
N ARG A 312 -3.52 6.03 -3.01
CA ARG A 312 -4.07 4.83 -3.65
C ARG A 312 -4.77 3.92 -2.64
N VAL A 313 -4.10 3.62 -1.53
CA VAL A 313 -4.64 2.78 -0.45
C VAL A 313 -5.88 3.42 0.18
N TYR A 314 -5.89 4.74 0.37
CA TYR A 314 -7.07 5.50 0.81
C TYR A 314 -8.28 5.28 -0.12
N GLY A 315 -8.10 5.45 -1.44
CA GLY A 315 -9.17 5.25 -2.41
C GLY A 315 -9.72 3.82 -2.40
N ILE A 316 -8.84 2.83 -2.26
CA ILE A 316 -9.22 1.42 -2.15
C ILE A 316 -9.99 1.16 -0.85
N ALA A 317 -9.53 1.69 0.29
CA ALA A 317 -10.19 1.55 1.58
C ALA A 317 -11.61 2.12 1.53
N SER A 318 -11.78 3.33 1.00
CA SER A 318 -13.10 3.97 0.83
C SER A 318 -14.03 3.17 -0.09
N ALA A 319 -13.52 2.64 -1.21
CA ALA A 319 -14.32 1.84 -2.13
C ALA A 319 -14.78 0.51 -1.50
N LEU A 320 -13.87 -0.19 -0.82
CA LEU A 320 -14.18 -1.44 -0.11
C LEU A 320 -15.14 -1.21 1.05
N GLU A 321 -15.00 -0.08 1.76
CA GLU A 321 -15.89 0.28 2.85
C GLU A 321 -17.30 0.59 2.36
N ALA A 322 -17.44 1.41 1.31
CA ALA A 322 -18.74 1.70 0.72
C ALA A 322 -19.44 0.41 0.25
N ARG A 323 -18.70 -0.49 -0.37
CA ARG A 323 -19.22 -1.80 -0.82
C ARG A 323 -19.63 -2.69 0.35
N ALA A 324 -18.81 -2.78 1.40
CA ALA A 324 -19.12 -3.56 2.59
C ALA A 324 -20.33 -2.97 3.34
N ALA A 325 -20.37 -1.64 3.51
CA ALA A 325 -21.47 -0.91 4.10
C ALA A 325 -22.80 -1.17 3.38
N GLN A 326 -22.80 -1.08 2.06
CA GLN A 326 -23.98 -1.36 1.24
C GLN A 326 -24.42 -2.83 1.34
N ARG A 327 -23.48 -3.78 1.18
CA ARG A 327 -23.78 -5.22 1.19
C ARG A 327 -24.34 -5.68 2.54
N TYR A 328 -23.79 -5.17 3.64
CA TYR A 328 -24.10 -5.63 4.99
C TYR A 328 -24.98 -4.67 5.79
N ARG A 329 -25.48 -3.60 5.15
CA ARG A 329 -26.37 -2.59 5.75
C ARG A 329 -25.81 -1.96 7.03
N VAL A 330 -24.50 -1.67 7.03
CA VAL A 330 -23.83 -0.93 8.10
C VAL A 330 -23.49 0.48 7.65
N ARG A 331 -23.24 1.40 8.59
CA ARG A 331 -22.85 2.78 8.29
C ARG A 331 -21.37 2.83 7.90
N PRO A 332 -21.00 3.46 6.76
CA PRO A 332 -19.60 3.67 6.43
C PRO A 332 -18.95 4.72 7.36
N LEU A 333 -17.68 4.52 7.69
CA LEU A 333 -16.86 5.45 8.48
C LEU A 333 -16.22 6.50 7.57
N LEU A 334 -15.58 6.08 6.47
CA LEU A 334 -15.09 7.02 5.47
C LEU A 334 -16.25 7.57 4.64
N GLN A 335 -16.33 8.89 4.54
CA GLN A 335 -17.22 9.53 3.58
C GLN A 335 -16.68 9.27 2.17
N ALA A 336 -17.48 8.62 1.32
CA ALA A 336 -17.30 8.77 -0.11
C ALA A 336 -17.44 10.26 -0.40
N GLY A 337 -16.42 10.90 -0.97
CA GLY A 337 -16.41 12.34 -1.19
C GLY A 337 -17.73 12.84 -1.75
N GLY A 338 -18.51 13.49 -0.89
CA GLY A 338 -19.80 14.08 -1.19
C GLY A 338 -19.78 15.51 -0.70
N GLY A 339 -19.82 16.44 -1.64
CA GLY A 339 -20.17 17.83 -1.37
C GLY A 339 -21.65 18.00 -1.10
#